data_AF-K1THB0-F1
#
_entry.id   AF-K1THB0-F1
#
_cell.length_a   1.000
_cell.length_b   1.000
_cell.length_c   1.000
_cell.angle_alpha   90.00
_cell.angle_beta   90.00
_cell.angle_gamma   90.00
#
_symmetry.space_group_name_H-M   'P 1'
#
loop_
_entity.id
_entity.type
_entity.pdbx_description
1 polymer ?
#
loop_
_entity_poly.entity_id
_entity_poly.type
_entity_poly.pdbx_seq_one_letter_code
_entity_poly.pdbx_strand_id
1 'polypeptide(L)'
;MSFAAEYFFGVADITGAFFAGVIISMTQEDQFIASKFDVIGYMFLSPIFFASIGLKVDGDAVMSMGWTVAVFAVLLTVIAVVTKIIGCGLGAKVCGYKNYQCIRIGVGMISRGEVALIVANKGIEAGLMSSAVVAPVIIVVIVTTIVTPIVLKPVFMSGNKTASDVPTTSKLV
;
A
#
# COMPACT_ATOMS: atom_id res chain seq x y z
N MET A 1 4.11 -10.30 -17.78
CA MET A 1 3.65 -8.90 -17.64
C MET A 1 4.42 -8.13 -16.58
N SER A 2 4.64 -8.65 -15.36
CA SER A 2 5.40 -7.95 -14.30
C SER A 2 6.81 -7.51 -14.73
N PHE A 3 7.61 -8.44 -15.29
CA PHE A 3 8.94 -8.11 -15.83
C PHE A 3 8.90 -7.03 -16.92
N ALA A 4 7.90 -7.09 -17.81
CA ALA A 4 7.76 -6.11 -18.88
C ALA A 4 7.38 -4.72 -18.34
N ALA A 5 6.51 -4.66 -17.32
CA ALA A 5 6.11 -3.41 -16.66
C ALA A 5 7.31 -2.71 -16.01
N GLU A 6 8.17 -3.46 -15.34
CA GLU A 6 9.36 -2.91 -14.69
C GLU A 6 10.44 -2.54 -15.73
N TYR A 7 10.79 -3.45 -16.64
CA TYR A 7 11.92 -3.27 -17.55
C TYR A 7 11.67 -2.24 -18.65
N PHE A 8 10.49 -2.25 -19.29
CA PHE A 8 10.19 -1.38 -20.43
C PHE A 8 9.49 -0.09 -20.04
N PHE A 9 8.66 -0.10 -18.98
CA PHE A 9 7.83 1.04 -18.60
C PHE A 9 8.27 1.72 -17.30
N GLY A 10 9.17 1.11 -16.52
CA GLY A 10 9.65 1.65 -15.24
C GLY A 10 8.55 1.76 -14.17
N VAL A 11 7.47 0.98 -14.31
CA VAL A 11 6.36 0.94 -13.33
C VAL A 11 6.58 -0.25 -12.39
N ALA A 12 6.08 -0.16 -11.16
CA ALA A 12 6.18 -1.25 -10.18
C ALA A 12 5.63 -2.57 -10.76
N ASP A 13 6.40 -3.64 -10.61
CA ASP A 13 6.11 -5.01 -11.05
C ASP A 13 4.71 -5.52 -10.61
N ILE A 14 4.24 -5.10 -9.43
CA ILE A 14 2.90 -5.37 -8.90
C ILE A 14 1.79 -4.87 -9.82
N THR A 15 2.00 -3.77 -10.54
CA THR A 15 1.01 -3.25 -11.50
C THR A 15 0.92 -4.14 -12.73
N GLY A 16 2.05 -4.65 -13.22
CA GLY A 16 2.08 -5.62 -14.31
C GLY A 16 1.41 -6.95 -13.94
N ALA A 17 1.58 -7.40 -12.69
CA ALA A 17 0.86 -8.57 -12.15
C ALA A 17 -0.65 -8.30 -12.07
N PHE A 18 -1.04 -7.12 -11.58
CA PHE A 18 -2.44 -6.70 -11.51
C PHE A 18 -3.11 -6.68 -12.88
N PHE A 19 -2.49 -6.08 -13.89
CA PHE A 19 -3.03 -6.06 -15.25
C PHE A 19 -3.16 -7.47 -15.86
N ALA A 20 -2.19 -8.37 -15.60
CA ALA A 20 -2.32 -9.76 -16.01
C ALA A 20 -3.55 -10.42 -15.37
N GLY A 21 -3.79 -10.18 -14.08
CA GLY A 21 -4.98 -10.65 -13.38
C GLY A 21 -6.28 -10.10 -13.97
N VAL A 22 -6.33 -8.81 -14.29
CA VAL A 22 -7.50 -8.18 -14.94
C VAL A 22 -7.77 -8.81 -16.31
N ILE A 23 -6.73 -9.08 -17.11
CA ILE A 23 -6.89 -9.76 -18.40
C ILE A 23 -7.43 -11.19 -18.21
N ILE A 24 -6.92 -11.93 -17.23
CA ILE A 24 -7.38 -13.29 -16.91
C ILE A 24 -8.85 -13.27 -16.44
N SER A 25 -9.28 -12.26 -15.69
CA SER A 25 -10.68 -12.15 -15.24
C SER A 25 -11.70 -11.94 -16.37
N MET A 26 -11.24 -11.67 -17.60
CA MET A 26 -12.10 -11.61 -18.78
C MET A 26 -12.28 -12.97 -19.47
N THR A 27 -11.65 -14.03 -18.97
CA THR A 27 -11.75 -15.40 -19.51
C THR A 27 -12.87 -16.19 -18.83
N GLN A 28 -13.40 -17.22 -19.50
CA GLN A 28 -14.49 -18.05 -18.95
C GLN A 28 -14.08 -18.91 -17.74
N GLU A 29 -12.77 -19.13 -17.56
CA GLU A 29 -12.19 -19.98 -16.52
C GLU A 29 -11.63 -19.18 -15.32
N ASP A 30 -12.04 -17.92 -15.17
CA ASP A 30 -11.56 -16.98 -14.14
C ASP A 30 -11.68 -17.57 -12.72
N GLN A 31 -12.84 -18.14 -12.37
CA GLN A 31 -13.11 -18.70 -11.05
C GLN A 31 -12.23 -19.91 -10.74
N PHE A 32 -11.99 -20.76 -11.73
CA PHE A 32 -11.13 -21.94 -11.56
C PHE A 32 -9.68 -21.52 -11.30
N ILE A 33 -9.18 -20.56 -12.08
CA ILE A 33 -7.84 -20.01 -11.89
C ILE A 33 -7.74 -19.31 -10.54
N ALA A 34 -8.71 -18.45 -10.19
CA ALA A 34 -8.75 -17.72 -8.93
C ALA A 34 -8.70 -18.67 -7.72
N SER A 35 -9.52 -19.72 -7.69
CA SER A 35 -9.55 -20.67 -6.58
C SER A 35 -8.21 -21.39 -6.34
N LYS A 36 -7.45 -21.69 -7.40
CA LYS A 36 -6.11 -22.28 -7.28
C LYS A 36 -5.08 -21.29 -6.76
N PHE A 37 -5.17 -20.04 -7.23
CA PHE A 37 -4.27 -18.98 -6.80
C PHE A 37 -4.58 -18.46 -5.39
N ASP A 38 -5.83 -18.49 -4.95
CA ASP A 38 -6.23 -18.07 -3.60
C ASP A 38 -5.54 -18.90 -2.53
N VAL A 39 -5.55 -20.24 -2.66
CA VAL A 39 -4.91 -21.12 -1.67
C VAL A 39 -3.41 -20.82 -1.56
N ILE A 40 -2.72 -20.71 -2.70
CA ILE A 40 -1.28 -20.41 -2.74
C ILE A 40 -1.01 -18.99 -2.22
N GLY A 41 -1.86 -18.04 -2.59
CA GLY A 41 -1.77 -16.63 -2.26
C GLY A 41 -1.89 -16.39 -0.76
N TYR A 42 -2.90 -16.99 -0.12
CA TYR A 42 -3.12 -16.84 1.32
C TYR A 42 -2.17 -17.68 2.16
N MET A 43 -1.85 -18.91 1.74
CA MET A 43 -1.05 -19.83 2.55
C MET A 43 0.46 -19.57 2.46
N PHE A 44 0.96 -19.13 1.30
CA PHE A 44 2.39 -18.95 1.07
C PHE A 44 2.77 -17.52 0.71
N LEU A 45 2.17 -16.93 -0.34
CA LEU A 45 2.68 -15.66 -0.89
C LEU A 45 2.50 -14.48 0.08
N SER A 46 1.32 -14.34 0.69
CA SER A 46 1.04 -13.22 1.59
C SER A 46 1.90 -13.28 2.86
N PRO A 47 2.02 -14.42 3.58
CA PRO A 47 2.92 -14.52 4.73
C PRO A 47 4.39 -14.26 4.39
N ILE A 48 4.89 -14.79 3.27
CA ILE A 48 6.28 -14.58 2.83
C ILE A 48 6.52 -13.10 2.49
N PHE A 49 5.59 -12.45 1.81
CA PHE A 49 5.68 -11.01 1.49
C PHE A 49 5.76 -10.16 2.76
N PHE A 50 4.86 -10.35 3.71
CA PHE A 50 4.87 -9.59 4.96
C PHE A 50 6.09 -9.93 5.85
N ALA A 51 6.52 -11.19 5.87
CA ALA A 51 7.75 -11.59 6.56
C ALA A 51 9.00 -10.95 5.93
N SER A 52 9.08 -10.89 4.59
CA SER A 52 10.18 -10.23 3.87
C SER A 52 10.25 -8.73 4.20
N ILE A 53 9.10 -8.04 4.26
CA ILE A 53 9.06 -6.64 4.70
C ILE A 53 9.60 -6.52 6.14
N GLY A 54 9.20 -7.42 7.04
CA GLY A 54 9.70 -7.46 8.40
C GLY A 54 11.21 -7.73 8.50
N LEU A 55 11.77 -8.59 7.65
CA LEU A 55 13.21 -8.88 7.61
C LEU A 55 14.05 -7.73 7.06
N LYS A 56 13.48 -6.88 6.21
CA LYS A 56 14.13 -5.66 5.70
C LYS A 56 14.22 -4.56 6.77
N VAL A 57 13.61 -4.75 7.94
CA VAL A 57 13.69 -3.84 9.08
C VAL A 57 15.03 -4.04 9.79
N ASP A 58 15.88 -3.02 9.73
CA ASP A 58 17.08 -2.96 10.54
C ASP A 58 16.71 -2.56 11.98
N GLY A 59 16.61 -3.55 12.86
CA GLY A 59 16.29 -3.35 14.28
C GLY A 59 17.39 -2.63 15.04
N ASP A 60 18.65 -2.80 14.65
CA ASP A 60 19.79 -2.14 15.29
C ASP A 60 19.80 -0.65 14.95
N ALA A 61 19.46 -0.29 13.70
CA ALA A 61 19.28 1.09 13.28
C ALA A 61 18.11 1.78 14.01
N VAL A 62 17.07 1.05 14.40
CA VAL A 62 15.94 1.58 15.18
C VAL A 62 16.27 1.69 16.68
N MET A 63 16.98 0.71 17.26
CA MET A 63 17.36 0.73 18.68
C MET A 63 18.46 1.73 19.00
N SER A 64 19.38 1.99 18.06
CA SER A 64 20.45 2.97 18.23
C SER A 64 20.00 4.44 18.06
N MET A 65 18.70 4.67 17.82
CA MET A 65 18.17 6.02 17.62
C MET A 65 18.12 6.84 18.90
N GLY A 66 18.71 8.04 18.84
CA GLY A 66 18.51 9.05 19.86
C GLY A 66 17.04 9.53 19.92
N TRP A 67 16.62 10.00 21.10
CA TRP A 67 15.27 10.49 21.38
C TRP A 67 14.72 11.46 20.33
N THR A 68 15.55 12.39 19.86
CA THR A 68 15.19 13.38 18.83
C THR A 68 14.73 12.74 17.53
N VAL A 69 15.38 11.63 17.13
CA VAL A 69 15.09 10.94 15.86
C VAL A 69 13.80 10.12 15.98
N ALA A 70 13.52 9.56 17.14
CA ALA A 70 12.24 8.90 17.43
C ALA A 70 11.06 9.88 17.36
N VAL A 71 11.20 11.07 17.95
CA VAL A 71 10.16 12.13 17.86
C VAL A 71 9.94 12.56 16.41
N PHE A 72 11.02 12.71 15.64
CA PHE A 72 10.94 13.02 14.21
C PHE A 72 10.21 11.91 13.42
N ALA A 73 10.48 10.63 13.71
CA ALA A 73 9.81 9.51 13.07
C ALA A 73 8.30 9.48 13.35
N VAL A 74 7.89 9.76 14.59
CA VAL A 74 6.47 9.85 14.96
C VAL A 74 5.80 11.00 14.22
N LEU A 75 6.41 12.18 14.21
CA LEU A 75 5.86 13.34 13.50
C LEU A 75 5.72 13.06 12.00
N LEU A 76 6.74 12.47 11.38
CA LEU A 76 6.70 12.05 9.98
C LEU A 76 5.59 11.03 9.72
N THR A 77 5.37 10.09 10.63
CA THR A 77 4.31 9.08 10.50
C THR A 77 2.93 9.72 10.53
N VAL A 78 2.69 10.64 11.48
CA VAL A 78 1.42 11.37 11.57
C VAL A 78 1.17 12.18 10.29
N ILE A 79 2.18 12.92 9.83
CA ILE A 79 2.09 13.69 8.58
C ILE A 79 1.82 12.75 7.40
N ALA A 80 2.52 11.62 7.30
CA ALA A 80 2.33 10.65 6.23
C ALA A 80 0.91 10.09 6.17
N VAL A 81 0.31 9.80 7.32
CA VAL A 81 -1.07 9.30 7.42
C VAL A 81 -2.07 10.40 7.05
N VAL A 82 -1.96 11.57 7.68
CA VAL A 82 -2.91 12.69 7.48
C VAL A 82 -2.89 13.16 6.03
N THR A 83 -1.70 13.35 5.45
CA THR A 83 -1.57 13.80 4.06
C THR A 83 -2.13 12.80 3.07
N LYS A 84 -2.02 11.49 3.32
CA LYS A 84 -2.63 10.47 2.45
C LYS A 84 -4.14 10.43 2.57
N ILE A 85 -4.68 10.47 3.79
CA ILE A 85 -6.13 10.48 4.00
C ILE A 85 -6.77 11.72 3.37
N ILE A 86 -6.23 12.91 3.66
CA ILE A 86 -6.77 14.18 3.17
C ILE A 86 -6.50 14.33 1.67
N GLY A 87 -5.27 14.10 1.21
CA GLY A 87 -4.89 14.29 -0.19
C GLY A 87 -5.66 13.36 -1.13
N CYS A 88 -5.66 12.05 -0.84
CA CYS A 88 -6.39 11.08 -1.66
C CYS A 88 -7.91 11.20 -1.47
N GLY A 89 -8.39 11.56 -0.26
CA GLY A 89 -9.81 11.79 0.00
C GLY A 89 -10.36 13.01 -0.73
N LEU A 90 -9.59 14.11 -0.80
CA LEU A 90 -9.94 15.29 -1.60
C LEU A 90 -9.90 14.98 -3.09
N GLY A 91 -8.87 14.26 -3.56
CA GLY A 91 -8.80 13.80 -4.95
C GLY A 91 -10.02 12.97 -5.35
N ALA A 92 -10.42 12.02 -4.50
CA ALA A 92 -11.64 11.23 -4.71
C ALA A 92 -12.90 12.11 -4.70
N LYS A 93 -12.96 13.14 -3.84
CA LYS A 93 -14.11 14.06 -3.80
C LYS A 93 -14.25 14.88 -5.09
N VAL A 94 -13.14 15.33 -5.66
CA VAL A 94 -13.12 16.02 -6.97
C VAL A 94 -13.60 15.09 -8.08
N CYS A 95 -13.30 13.80 -8.00
CA CYS A 95 -13.80 12.78 -8.93
C CYS A 95 -15.27 12.37 -8.69
N GLY A 96 -16.00 13.01 -7.77
CA GLY A 96 -17.42 12.75 -7.52
C GLY A 96 -17.74 11.56 -6.60
N TYR A 97 -16.75 11.00 -5.89
CA TYR A 97 -16.99 9.93 -4.93
C TYR A 97 -17.70 10.43 -3.66
N LYS A 98 -18.49 9.56 -3.02
CA LYS A 98 -19.19 9.86 -1.76
C LYS A 98 -18.21 9.95 -0.60
N ASN A 99 -18.53 10.72 0.44
CA ASN A 99 -17.63 10.94 1.58
C ASN A 99 -17.10 9.63 2.22
N TYR A 100 -17.92 8.58 2.31
CA TYR A 100 -17.46 7.28 2.84
C TYR A 100 -16.48 6.57 1.90
N GLN A 101 -16.62 6.73 0.59
CA GLN A 101 -15.70 6.19 -0.42
C GLN A 101 -14.37 6.96 -0.39
N CYS A 102 -14.42 8.28 -0.21
CA CYS A 102 -13.21 9.10 -0.07
C CYS A 102 -12.36 8.67 1.13
N ILE A 103 -12.98 8.38 2.28
CA ILE A 103 -12.26 7.89 3.47
C ILE A 103 -11.67 6.50 3.21
N ARG A 104 -12.40 5.59 2.56
CA ARG A 104 -11.90 4.25 2.18
C ARG A 104 -10.67 4.33 1.29
N ILE A 105 -10.71 5.19 0.27
CA ILE A 105 -9.58 5.43 -0.63
C ILE A 105 -8.42 6.04 0.15
N GLY A 106 -8.66 7.09 0.95
CA GLY A 106 -7.63 7.75 1.74
C GLY A 106 -6.90 6.80 2.71
N VAL A 107 -7.66 5.97 3.43
CA VAL A 107 -7.10 4.99 4.37
C VAL A 107 -6.39 3.86 3.65
N GLY A 108 -6.91 3.38 2.52
CA GLY A 108 -6.26 2.33 1.71
C GLY A 108 -4.89 2.75 1.17
N MET A 109 -4.66 4.05 0.99
CA MET A 109 -3.41 4.61 0.45
C MET A 109 -2.38 5.01 1.52
N ILE A 110 -2.63 4.73 2.81
CA ILE A 110 -1.69 5.00 3.91
C ILE A 110 -0.47 4.08 3.83
N SER A 111 -0.71 2.80 3.55
CA SER A 111 0.30 1.74 3.46
C SER A 111 1.47 2.18 2.57
N ARG A 112 2.68 2.14 3.14
CA ARG A 112 3.92 2.31 2.40
C ARG A 112 4.64 0.98 2.34
N GLY A 113 4.95 0.52 1.13
CA GLY A 113 5.65 -0.74 0.91
C GLY A 113 7.17 -0.60 0.88
N GLU A 114 7.82 -1.66 0.43
CA GLU A 114 9.28 -1.77 0.28
C GLU A 114 9.90 -0.68 -0.60
N VAL A 115 9.15 -0.12 -1.55
CA VAL A 115 9.62 0.92 -2.46
C VAL A 115 10.14 2.15 -1.68
N ALA A 116 9.53 2.47 -0.54
CA ALA A 116 9.99 3.58 0.30
C ALA A 116 11.39 3.32 0.88
N LEU A 117 11.70 2.07 1.25
CA LEU A 117 13.02 1.68 1.73
C LEU A 117 14.04 1.68 0.59
N ILE A 118 13.65 1.21 -0.60
CA ILE A 118 14.53 1.22 -1.78
C ILE A 118 14.92 2.65 -2.14
N VAL A 119 13.95 3.57 -2.19
CA VAL A 119 14.21 4.99 -2.47
C VAL A 119 15.09 5.62 -1.40
N ALA A 120 14.88 5.32 -0.12
CA ALA A 120 15.73 5.83 0.95
C ALA A 120 17.18 5.35 0.82
N ASN A 121 17.40 4.05 0.55
CA ASN A 121 18.74 3.49 0.34
C ASN A 121 19.42 4.10 -0.89
N LYS A 122 18.69 4.22 -2.01
CA LYS A 122 19.20 4.86 -3.23
C LYS A 122 19.52 6.34 -3.00
N GLY A 123 18.74 7.05 -2.20
CA GLY A 123 19.00 8.45 -1.82
C GLY A 123 20.29 8.62 -1.02
N ILE A 124 20.64 7.65 -0.18
CA ILE A 124 21.89 7.64 0.59
C ILE A 124 23.08 7.32 -0.31
N GLU A 125 22.95 6.31 -1.17
CA GLU A 125 23.98 5.96 -2.17
C GLU A 125 24.29 7.16 -3.10
N ALA A 126 23.28 7.95 -3.44
CA ALA A 126 23.42 9.17 -4.23
C ALA A 126 23.95 10.38 -3.43
N GLY A 127 24.17 10.24 -2.12
CA GLY A 127 24.60 11.34 -1.24
C GLY A 127 23.53 12.40 -0.96
N LEU A 128 22.27 12.15 -1.32
CA LEU A 128 21.14 13.08 -1.14
C LEU A 128 20.49 12.98 0.24
N MET A 129 20.69 11.85 0.94
CA MET A 129 20.10 11.58 2.25
C MET A 129 21.17 11.14 3.25
N SER A 130 21.03 11.57 4.50
CA SER A 130 21.88 11.10 5.59
C SER A 130 21.48 9.70 6.04
N SER A 131 22.42 8.87 6.50
CA SER A 131 22.08 7.55 7.06
C SER A 131 21.15 7.63 8.27
N ALA A 132 21.08 8.78 8.95
CA ALA A 132 20.16 9.02 10.07
C ALA A 132 18.68 9.02 9.68
N VAL A 133 18.32 9.18 8.39
CA VAL A 133 16.92 9.11 7.91
C VAL A 133 16.50 7.72 7.46
N VAL A 134 17.36 6.70 7.56
CA VAL A 134 16.96 5.30 7.28
C VAL A 134 15.94 4.83 8.29
N ALA A 135 16.27 4.86 9.58
CA ALA A 135 15.39 4.23 10.55
C ALA A 135 14.08 5.02 10.87
N PRO A 136 13.95 6.36 10.70
CA PRO A 136 12.63 7.00 10.73
C PRO A 136 11.76 6.54 9.55
N VAL A 137 12.35 6.32 8.37
CA VAL A 137 11.63 5.81 7.19
C VAL A 137 11.18 4.36 7.44
N ILE A 138 12.03 3.53 8.03
CA ILE A 138 11.67 2.17 8.46
C ILE A 138 10.48 2.20 9.43
N ILE A 139 10.52 3.05 10.47
CA ILE A 139 9.42 3.21 11.42
C ILE A 139 8.13 3.61 10.69
N VAL A 140 8.19 4.60 9.80
CA VAL A 140 7.03 5.04 9.01
C VAL A 140 6.47 3.88 8.19
N VAL A 141 7.32 3.12 7.49
CA VAL A 141 6.90 1.96 6.67
C VAL A 141 6.20 0.91 7.51
N ILE A 142 6.78 0.51 8.64
CA ILE A 142 6.20 -0.50 9.54
C ILE A 142 4.87 -0.01 10.11
N VAL A 143 4.87 1.18 10.71
CA VAL A 143 3.69 1.70 11.41
C VAL A 143 2.56 1.91 10.41
N THR A 144 2.81 2.51 9.25
CA THR A 144 1.77 2.69 8.23
C THR A 144 1.25 1.36 7.68
N THR A 145 2.11 0.36 7.48
CA THR A 145 1.71 -0.97 7.00
C THR A 145 0.83 -1.72 8.01
N ILE A 146 1.13 -1.63 9.31
CA ILE A 146 0.35 -2.26 10.38
C ILE A 146 -0.96 -1.49 10.64
N VAL A 147 -0.91 -0.17 10.67
CA VAL A 147 -2.07 0.69 10.94
C VAL A 147 -3.11 0.57 9.83
N THR A 148 -2.69 0.43 8.57
CA THR A 148 -3.60 0.37 7.42
C THR A 148 -4.69 -0.71 7.58
N PRO A 149 -4.40 -2.02 7.71
CA PRO A 149 -5.45 -3.04 7.84
C PRO A 149 -6.30 -2.87 9.11
N ILE A 150 -5.73 -2.37 10.21
CA ILE A 150 -6.45 -2.12 11.47
C ILE A 150 -7.50 -1.02 11.29
N VAL A 151 -7.16 0.06 10.59
CA VAL A 151 -8.07 1.20 10.34
C VAL A 151 -9.00 0.92 9.16
N LEU A 152 -8.55 0.16 8.16
CA LEU A 152 -9.34 -0.17 6.98
C LEU A 152 -10.53 -1.06 7.33
N LYS A 153 -10.34 -2.06 8.21
CA LYS A 153 -11.41 -2.98 8.65
C LYS A 153 -12.68 -2.26 9.16
N PRO A 154 -12.63 -1.35 10.16
CA PRO A 154 -13.82 -0.63 10.62
C PRO A 154 -14.38 0.33 9.57
N VAL A 155 -13.54 0.97 8.74
CA VAL A 155 -13.98 1.89 7.68
C VAL A 155 -14.80 1.15 6.60
N PHE A 156 -14.48 -0.12 6.33
CA PHE A 156 -15.28 -0.96 5.45
C PHE A 156 -16.54 -1.50 6.15
N MET A 157 -16.44 -1.95 7.40
CA MET A 157 -17.60 -2.45 8.17
C MET A 157 -18.66 -1.37 8.44
N SER A 158 -18.25 -0.12 8.65
CA SER A 158 -19.16 1.00 8.97
C SER A 158 -20.07 1.40 7.80
N GLY A 159 -19.76 0.98 6.56
CA GLY A 159 -20.58 1.28 5.37
C GLY A 159 -21.48 0.13 4.89
N ASN A 160 -21.60 -0.98 5.63
CA ASN A 160 -22.54 -2.07 5.28
C ASN A 160 -24.02 -1.70 5.50
N LYS A 161 -24.34 -0.47 5.93
CA LYS A 161 -25.72 0.06 5.96
C LYS A 161 -26.16 0.69 4.62
N THR A 162 -25.31 0.69 3.59
CA THR A 162 -25.62 1.31 2.29
C THR A 162 -25.15 0.44 1.13
N ALA A 163 -25.58 -0.82 1.11
CA ALA A 163 -25.38 -1.75 0.00
C ALA A 163 -26.31 -1.44 -1.20
N SER A 164 -26.41 -0.17 -1.61
CA SER A 164 -27.22 0.26 -2.77
C SER A 164 -26.43 1.05 -3.81
N ASP A 165 -25.11 1.15 -3.68
CA ASP A 165 -24.27 1.96 -4.57
C ASP A 165 -23.29 1.15 -5.43
N VAL A 166 -23.70 -0.03 -5.89
CA VAL A 166 -23.14 -0.56 -7.15
C VAL A 166 -23.76 0.31 -8.25
N PRO A 167 -22.98 1.01 -9.09
CA PRO A 167 -23.57 1.71 -10.22
C PRO A 167 -24.18 0.65 -11.16
N THR A 168 -25.50 0.47 -11.09
CA THR A 168 -26.28 -0.46 -11.92
C THR A 168 -26.40 0.01 -13.38
N THR A 169 -25.55 0.95 -13.81
CA THR A 169 -25.56 1.51 -15.16
C THR A 169 -24.14 1.67 -15.70
N SER A 170 -23.46 0.54 -15.93
CA SER A 170 -22.57 0.47 -17.08
C SER A 170 -23.44 0.08 -18.29
N LYS A 171 -23.95 1.07 -19.01
CA LYS A 171 -24.50 0.85 -20.38
C LYS A 171 -23.36 0.70 -21.37
N LEU A 172 -22.52 -0.31 -21.15
CA LEU A 172 -21.53 -0.80 -22.10
C LEU A 172 -21.61 -2.33 -22.17
N VAL A 173 -22.83 -2.85 -22.35
CA VAL A 173 -23.21 -3.91 -23.30
C VAL A 173 -24.67 -3.66 -23.67
#